data_AF-A0A3M1WQF4-F1
#
_entry.id   AF-A0A3M1WQF4-F1
#
_cell.length_a   1.000
_cell.length_b   1.000
_cell.length_c   1.000
_cell.angle_alpha   90.00
_cell.angle_beta   90.00
_cell.angle_gamma   90.00
#
_symmetry.space_group_name_H-M   'P 1'
#
loop_
_entity.id
_entity.type
_entity.pdbx_description
1 polymer ?
#
loop_
_entity_poly.entity_id
_entity_poly.type
_entity_poly.pdbx_seq_one_letter_code
_entity_poly.pdbx_strand_id
1 'polypeptide(L)'
;MTAQGPNMRNYDETYRSFRWSIPERFNFAWDVVDRWATDEQRLALYWLSREGEERTFTFADFRELSNRFANMVWHLGLKKGDVVLVMLPRRPEWQVVMLGLMKLGIVPAPCTTMLRPKDIEYRANLAEAKAIITDPANADKVEEVRATCPTLEHLILVGGERTGWVSYERGMDEAAPDVVDVEKTRSSDPALLYFTSGTVGGPKMVLHNHGYALAHRLTGEYWLDLKPSDLHWNLSDTGWAKAAYSTLFGPWNMGATVFMFEGGFDPEQTLDILQRYGITVFCA
;
A
#
# COMPACT_ATOMS: atom_id res chain seq x y z
N MET A 1 -6.63 -29.33 12.22
CA MET A 1 -6.60 -28.16 13.13
C MET A 1 -8.04 -27.82 13.46
N THR A 2 -8.39 -27.66 14.74
CA THR A 2 -9.72 -27.18 15.13
C THR A 2 -9.86 -25.74 14.65
N ALA A 3 -10.88 -25.45 13.83
CA ALA A 3 -11.17 -24.10 13.37
C ALA A 3 -11.30 -23.18 14.61
N GLN A 4 -10.50 -22.11 14.65
CA GLN A 4 -10.70 -21.08 15.66
C GLN A 4 -12.08 -20.46 15.43
N GLY A 5 -12.85 -20.24 16.51
CA GLY A 5 -14.14 -19.56 16.41
C GLY A 5 -13.99 -18.12 15.88
N PRO A 6 -15.10 -17.47 15.51
CA PRO A 6 -15.04 -16.10 15.00
C PRO A 6 -14.47 -15.13 16.05
N ASN A 7 -13.82 -14.08 15.58
CA ASN A 7 -13.31 -12.98 16.43
C ASN A 7 -14.48 -12.31 17.16
N MET A 8 -15.62 -12.14 16.48
CA MET A 8 -16.86 -11.64 17.09
C MET A 8 -17.81 -12.79 17.45
N ARG A 9 -17.95 -13.07 18.75
CA ARG A 9 -18.86 -14.12 19.25
C ARG A 9 -20.28 -13.63 19.55
N ASN A 10 -20.41 -12.36 19.94
CA ASN A 10 -21.69 -11.72 20.24
C ASN A 10 -21.66 -10.26 19.77
N TYR A 11 -22.52 -9.93 18.81
CA TYR A 11 -22.57 -8.58 18.23
C TYR A 11 -23.01 -7.52 19.23
N ASP A 12 -24.09 -7.73 19.98
CA ASP A 12 -24.65 -6.73 20.90
C ASP A 12 -23.67 -6.38 22.03
N GLU A 13 -22.99 -7.39 22.56
CA GLU A 13 -21.96 -7.19 23.58
C GLU A 13 -20.76 -6.44 23.01
N THR A 14 -20.26 -6.85 21.83
CA THR A 14 -19.13 -6.20 21.15
C THR A 14 -19.45 -4.75 20.85
N TYR A 15 -20.64 -4.47 20.30
CA TYR A 15 -21.10 -3.12 19.98
C TYR A 15 -21.19 -2.22 21.23
N ARG A 16 -21.77 -2.72 22.33
CA ARG A 16 -21.92 -1.93 23.58
C ARG A 16 -20.58 -1.65 24.27
N SER A 17 -19.66 -2.61 24.22
CA SER A 17 -18.36 -2.54 24.91
C SER A 17 -17.26 -1.86 24.10
N PHE A 18 -17.37 -1.84 22.77
CA PHE A 18 -16.33 -1.30 21.90
C PHE A 18 -16.02 0.18 22.18
N ARG A 19 -14.74 0.50 22.33
CA ARG A 19 -14.24 1.87 22.46
C ARG A 19 -13.01 2.04 21.58
N TRP A 20 -12.96 3.14 20.84
CA TRP A 20 -11.75 3.52 20.11
C TRP A 20 -10.64 3.89 21.09
N SER A 21 -9.48 3.25 20.93
CA SER A 21 -8.22 3.67 21.57
C SER A 21 -7.26 4.09 20.45
N ILE A 22 -7.31 5.37 20.12
CA ILE A 22 -6.43 5.96 19.11
C ILE A 22 -5.32 6.70 19.87
N PRO A 23 -4.05 6.26 19.76
CA PRO A 23 -2.95 6.93 20.44
C PRO A 23 -2.72 8.34 19.83
N GLU A 24 -2.05 9.23 20.56
CA GLU A 24 -1.73 10.56 20.02
C GLU A 24 -0.81 10.47 18.79
N ARG A 25 0.17 9.57 18.87
CA ARG A 25 1.12 9.27 17.80
C ARG A 25 0.88 7.86 17.28
N PHE A 26 0.85 7.73 15.96
CA PHE A 26 0.65 6.48 15.27
C PHE A 26 1.25 6.55 13.86
N ASN A 27 1.86 5.45 13.45
CA ASN A 27 2.30 5.21 12.09
C ASN A 27 2.09 3.72 11.77
N PHE A 28 1.35 3.42 10.72
CA PHE A 28 1.05 2.03 10.37
C PHE A 28 2.30 1.20 10.10
N ALA A 29 3.29 1.77 9.43
CA ALA A 29 4.53 1.06 9.12
C ALA A 29 5.34 0.76 10.39
N TRP A 30 5.48 1.73 11.30
CA TRP A 30 6.24 1.55 12.56
C TRP A 30 5.47 0.73 13.62
N ASP A 31 4.21 1.05 13.87
CA ASP A 31 3.49 0.54 15.04
C ASP A 31 2.75 -0.79 14.77
N VAL A 32 2.59 -1.17 13.50
CA VAL A 32 1.92 -2.41 13.08
C VAL A 32 2.88 -3.33 12.33
N VAL A 33 3.42 -2.90 11.19
CA VAL A 33 4.26 -3.76 10.34
C VAL A 33 5.55 -4.14 11.06
N ASP A 34 6.30 -3.17 11.58
CA ASP A 34 7.55 -3.47 12.31
C ASP A 34 7.32 -4.24 13.61
N ARG A 35 6.13 -4.12 14.22
CA ARG A 35 5.74 -4.94 15.38
C ARG A 35 5.59 -6.40 14.99
N TRP A 36 4.95 -6.69 13.86
CA TRP A 36 4.86 -8.06 13.34
C TRP A 36 6.22 -8.59 12.88
N ALA A 37 7.10 -7.71 12.39
CA ALA A 37 8.47 -8.03 12.00
C ALA A 37 9.40 -8.44 13.17
N THR A 38 8.92 -8.43 14.41
CA THR A 38 9.64 -9.03 15.55
C THR A 38 9.70 -10.56 15.46
N ASP A 39 8.77 -11.17 14.72
CA ASP A 39 8.84 -12.56 14.28
C ASP A 39 9.38 -12.58 12.84
N GLU A 40 10.67 -12.91 12.69
CA GLU A 40 11.38 -12.90 11.41
C GLU A 40 10.81 -13.87 10.37
N GLN A 41 10.04 -14.89 10.80
CA GLN A 41 9.47 -15.90 9.91
C GLN A 41 8.03 -15.60 9.51
N ARG A 42 7.45 -14.53 10.05
CA ARG A 42 6.03 -14.24 9.82
C ARG A 42 5.78 -13.75 8.40
N LEU A 43 5.10 -14.58 7.61
CA LEU A 43 4.73 -14.25 6.22
C LEU A 43 3.71 -13.11 6.16
N ALA A 44 4.02 -12.09 5.36
CA ALA A 44 3.20 -10.92 5.10
C ALA A 44 2.56 -10.94 3.71
N LEU A 45 3.30 -11.42 2.69
CA LEU A 45 2.85 -11.48 1.31
C LEU A 45 3.28 -12.79 0.65
N TYR A 46 2.34 -13.42 -0.04
CA TYR A 46 2.56 -14.40 -1.09
C TYR A 46 2.23 -13.74 -2.43
N TRP A 47 3.20 -13.63 -3.32
CA TRP A 47 3.04 -12.98 -4.62
C TRP A 47 3.21 -14.00 -5.74
N LEU A 48 2.26 -14.00 -6.67
CA LEU A 48 2.25 -14.81 -7.88
C LEU A 48 2.28 -13.87 -9.10
N SER A 49 3.31 -13.99 -9.93
CA SER A 49 3.40 -13.25 -11.20
C SER A 49 2.41 -13.81 -12.22
N ARG A 50 2.21 -13.05 -13.31
CA ARG A 50 1.38 -13.52 -14.44
C ARG A 50 1.98 -14.77 -15.11
N GLU A 51 3.30 -14.90 -15.11
CA GLU A 51 4.06 -15.99 -15.71
C GLU A 51 4.22 -17.21 -14.79
N GLY A 52 3.71 -17.14 -13.56
CA GLY A 52 3.76 -18.24 -12.59
C GLY A 52 4.98 -18.23 -11.68
N GLU A 53 5.75 -17.12 -11.63
CA GLU A 53 6.80 -16.93 -10.64
C GLU A 53 6.17 -16.67 -9.27
N GLU A 54 6.67 -17.35 -8.26
CA GLU A 54 6.17 -17.26 -6.89
C GLU A 54 7.25 -16.64 -6.00
N ARG A 55 6.89 -15.61 -5.22
CA ARG A 55 7.76 -14.98 -4.22
C ARG A 55 7.00 -14.79 -2.92
N THR A 56 7.70 -14.97 -1.80
CA THR A 56 7.15 -14.74 -0.46
C THR A 56 7.95 -13.67 0.26
N PHE A 57 7.27 -12.85 1.04
CA PHE A 57 7.87 -11.80 1.86
C PHE A 57 7.33 -11.90 3.27
N THR A 58 8.22 -11.80 4.23
CA THR A 58 7.92 -11.69 5.65
C THR A 58 7.64 -10.24 6.04
N PHE A 59 7.09 -10.01 7.23
CA PHE A 59 7.01 -8.66 7.79
C PHE A 59 8.40 -8.05 8.02
N ALA A 60 9.42 -8.87 8.30
CA ALA A 60 10.81 -8.43 8.42
C ALA A 60 11.37 -7.94 7.08
N ASP A 61 11.07 -8.63 5.97
CA ASP A 61 11.42 -8.16 4.63
C ASP A 61 10.79 -6.81 4.33
N PHE A 62 9.50 -6.64 4.62
CA PHE A 62 8.83 -5.35 4.40
C PHE A 62 9.37 -4.23 5.30
N ARG A 63 9.77 -4.52 6.54
CA ARG A 63 10.46 -3.55 7.39
C ARG A 63 11.74 -3.07 6.72
N GLU A 64 12.62 -3.98 6.31
CA GLU A 64 13.89 -3.61 5.67
C GLU A 64 13.66 -2.87 4.34
N LEU A 65 12.83 -3.42 3.45
CA LEU A 65 12.58 -2.83 2.14
C LEU A 65 11.94 -1.44 2.26
N SER A 66 10.93 -1.29 3.13
CA SER A 66 10.29 0.03 3.32
C SER A 66 11.22 1.03 4.01
N ASN A 67 12.16 0.56 4.84
CA ASN A 67 13.20 1.42 5.41
C ASN A 67 14.17 1.94 4.34
N ARG A 68 14.66 1.05 3.48
CA ARG A 68 15.53 1.41 2.34
C ARG A 68 14.83 2.40 1.43
N PHE A 69 13.56 2.13 1.10
CA PHE A 69 12.79 3.04 0.27
C PHE A 69 12.57 4.41 0.93
N ALA A 70 12.27 4.44 2.23
CA ALA A 70 12.18 5.70 2.99
C ALA A 70 13.50 6.48 2.91
N ASN A 71 14.65 5.82 3.10
CA ASN A 71 15.95 6.49 2.98
C ASN A 71 16.23 7.01 1.57
N MET A 72 15.95 6.21 0.54
CA MET A 72 16.07 6.64 -0.85
C MET A 72 15.28 7.92 -1.10
N VAL A 73 14.01 7.94 -0.71
CA VAL A 73 13.11 9.09 -0.92
C VAL A 73 13.51 10.30 -0.07
N TRP A 74 13.99 10.08 1.14
CA TRP A 74 14.50 11.16 2.00
C TRP A 74 15.71 11.87 1.37
N HIS A 75 16.61 11.13 0.72
CA HIS A 75 17.77 11.71 0.01
C HIS A 75 17.37 12.48 -1.26
N LEU A 76 16.19 12.21 -1.83
CA LEU A 76 15.62 13.05 -2.90
C LEU A 76 15.14 14.40 -2.37
N GLY A 77 14.98 14.56 -1.05
CA GLY A 77 14.57 15.81 -0.41
C GLY A 77 13.06 15.93 -0.19
N LEU A 78 12.29 14.85 -0.40
CA LEU A 78 10.87 14.78 -0.04
C LEU A 78 10.68 14.81 1.48
N LYS A 79 9.60 15.46 1.92
CA LYS A 79 9.36 15.80 3.33
C LYS A 79 7.96 15.40 3.78
N LYS A 80 7.79 15.29 5.09
CA LYS A 80 6.49 15.10 5.75
C LYS A 80 5.44 16.06 5.18
N GLY A 81 4.30 15.51 4.76
CA GLY A 81 3.20 16.26 4.14
C GLY A 81 3.23 16.36 2.62
N ASP A 82 4.37 16.08 1.96
CA ASP A 82 4.42 16.01 0.50
C ASP A 82 3.47 14.92 -0.02
N VAL A 83 2.90 15.12 -1.21
CA VAL A 83 2.04 14.13 -1.86
C VAL A 83 2.83 13.41 -2.96
N VAL A 84 2.75 12.08 -2.96
CA VAL A 84 3.40 11.24 -3.98
C VAL A 84 2.37 10.35 -4.65
N LEU A 85 2.21 10.50 -5.97
CA LEU A 85 1.34 9.61 -6.75
C LEU A 85 1.99 8.23 -6.85
N VAL A 86 1.23 7.17 -6.56
CA VAL A 86 1.72 5.78 -6.61
C VAL A 86 0.91 5.01 -7.65
N MET A 87 1.47 4.83 -8.85
CA MET A 87 0.81 4.19 -9.98
C MET A 87 1.57 2.91 -10.37
N LEU A 88 1.45 1.88 -9.54
CA LEU A 88 2.09 0.57 -9.72
C LEU A 88 1.04 -0.53 -9.83
N PRO A 89 1.28 -1.60 -10.61
CA PRO A 89 0.41 -2.76 -10.67
C PRO A 89 0.49 -3.59 -9.37
N ARG A 90 -0.16 -4.77 -9.37
CA ARG A 90 -0.14 -5.73 -8.25
C ARG A 90 1.24 -6.39 -8.10
N ARG A 91 2.18 -5.62 -7.57
CA ARG A 91 3.58 -5.99 -7.32
C ARG A 91 3.98 -5.71 -5.86
N PRO A 92 4.91 -6.48 -5.26
CA PRO A 92 5.34 -6.29 -3.87
C PRO A 92 5.86 -4.88 -3.58
N GLU A 93 6.48 -4.24 -4.58
CA GLU A 93 7.01 -2.89 -4.49
C GLU A 93 5.92 -1.87 -4.16
N TRP A 94 4.64 -2.13 -4.50
CA TRP A 94 3.54 -1.26 -4.09
C TRP A 94 3.45 -1.15 -2.56
N GLN A 95 3.46 -2.26 -1.82
CA GLN A 95 3.45 -2.19 -0.36
C GLN A 95 4.72 -1.56 0.19
N VAL A 96 5.88 -1.86 -0.40
CA VAL A 96 7.16 -1.27 0.01
C VAL A 96 7.10 0.26 -0.06
N VAL A 97 6.67 0.81 -1.19
CA VAL A 97 6.61 2.27 -1.36
C VAL A 97 5.54 2.91 -0.48
N MET A 98 4.38 2.27 -0.34
CA MET A 98 3.31 2.76 0.54
C MET A 98 3.81 2.89 1.99
N LEU A 99 4.49 1.86 2.50
CA LEU A 99 5.05 1.86 3.85
C LEU A 99 6.18 2.87 4.01
N GLY A 100 7.13 2.93 3.06
CA GLY A 100 8.27 3.84 3.18
C GLY A 100 7.87 5.32 3.13
N LEU A 101 6.88 5.67 2.30
CA LEU A 101 6.30 7.03 2.30
C LEU A 101 5.63 7.33 3.65
N MET A 102 4.82 6.39 4.17
CA MET A 102 4.18 6.56 5.47
C MET A 102 5.19 6.70 6.60
N LYS A 103 6.33 5.98 6.59
CA LYS A 103 7.39 6.10 7.61
C LYS A 103 7.93 7.54 7.71
N LEU A 104 8.02 8.25 6.58
CA LEU A 104 8.45 9.65 6.49
C LEU A 104 7.33 10.67 6.76
N GLY A 105 6.08 10.22 6.94
CA GLY A 105 4.91 11.09 6.98
C GLY A 105 4.59 11.77 5.64
N ILE A 106 5.09 11.20 4.53
CA ILE A 106 4.71 11.58 3.17
C ILE A 106 3.36 10.93 2.86
N VAL A 107 2.51 11.62 2.10
CA VAL A 107 1.15 11.20 1.77
C VAL A 107 1.15 10.43 0.44
N PRO A 108 1.16 9.08 0.45
CA PRO A 108 0.93 8.33 -0.77
C PRO A 108 -0.47 8.60 -1.33
N ALA A 109 -0.53 8.70 -2.66
CA ALA A 109 -1.75 8.85 -3.43
C ALA A 109 -1.87 7.73 -4.48
N PRO A 110 -2.38 6.55 -4.11
CA PRO A 110 -2.49 5.43 -5.03
C PRO A 110 -3.38 5.75 -6.22
N CYS A 111 -2.92 5.35 -7.41
CA CYS A 111 -3.56 5.58 -8.69
C CYS A 111 -3.59 4.27 -9.49
N THR A 112 -4.69 4.01 -10.19
CA THR A 112 -4.78 2.83 -11.06
C THR A 112 -3.84 2.99 -12.26
N THR A 113 -3.24 1.90 -12.72
CA THR A 113 -2.43 1.91 -13.95
C THR A 113 -3.27 2.15 -15.21
N MET A 114 -4.60 2.12 -15.11
CA MET A 114 -5.52 2.45 -16.19
C MET A 114 -5.67 3.97 -16.46
N LEU A 115 -5.06 4.83 -15.65
CA LEU A 115 -5.09 6.28 -15.89
C LEU A 115 -4.47 6.61 -17.26
N ARG A 116 -5.08 7.59 -17.94
CA ARG A 116 -4.55 8.20 -19.17
C ARG A 116 -3.72 9.44 -18.80
N PRO A 117 -2.87 9.96 -19.70
CA PRO A 117 -2.04 11.15 -19.45
C PRO A 117 -2.81 12.31 -18.80
N LYS A 118 -3.94 12.73 -19.38
CA LYS A 118 -4.81 13.79 -18.82
C LYS A 118 -5.31 13.51 -17.39
N ASP A 119 -5.50 12.25 -17.03
CA ASP A 119 -6.00 11.85 -15.71
C ASP A 119 -4.88 11.90 -14.66
N ILE A 120 -3.64 11.67 -15.10
CA ILE A 120 -2.41 11.84 -14.30
C ILE A 120 -2.16 13.33 -14.08
N GLU A 121 -2.18 14.13 -15.15
CA GLU A 121 -2.02 15.60 -15.10
C GLU A 121 -3.00 16.24 -14.12
N TYR A 122 -4.29 15.89 -14.26
CA TYR A 122 -5.34 16.41 -13.38
C TYR A 122 -5.04 16.13 -11.90
N ARG A 123 -4.63 14.90 -11.57
CA ARG A 123 -4.34 14.49 -10.20
C ARG A 123 -3.05 15.10 -9.66
N ALA A 124 -2.00 15.12 -10.46
CA ALA A 124 -0.71 15.70 -10.09
C ALA A 124 -0.86 17.19 -9.78
N ASN A 125 -1.57 17.94 -10.63
CA ASN A 125 -1.81 19.35 -10.42
C ASN A 125 -2.78 19.62 -9.26
N LEU A 126 -3.87 18.87 -9.13
CA LEU A 126 -4.85 19.09 -8.06
C LEU A 126 -4.29 18.79 -6.67
N ALA A 127 -3.40 17.80 -6.55
CA ALA A 127 -2.76 17.44 -5.29
C ALA A 127 -1.40 18.14 -5.07
N GLU A 128 -0.95 18.97 -6.01
CA GLU A 128 0.39 19.57 -6.00
C GLU A 128 1.48 18.51 -5.75
N ALA A 129 1.34 17.34 -6.41
CA ALA A 129 2.18 16.18 -6.15
C ALA A 129 3.66 16.48 -6.44
N LYS A 130 4.54 16.04 -5.52
CA LYS A 130 6.00 16.23 -5.59
C LYS A 130 6.71 15.14 -6.34
N ALA A 131 6.17 13.93 -6.32
CA ALA A 131 6.72 12.82 -7.06
C ALA A 131 5.64 11.89 -7.58
N ILE A 132 6.02 11.07 -8.56
CA ILE A 132 5.23 9.95 -9.05
C ILE A 132 6.11 8.72 -9.14
N ILE A 133 5.58 7.60 -8.66
CA ILE A 133 6.20 6.29 -8.72
C ILE A 133 5.40 5.44 -9.70
N THR A 134 6.04 4.90 -10.73
CA THR A 134 5.37 4.03 -11.70
C THR A 134 6.33 3.02 -12.34
N ASP A 135 5.84 2.26 -13.32
CA ASP A 135 6.57 1.19 -14.01
C ASP A 135 6.87 1.57 -15.49
N PRO A 136 7.70 0.80 -16.20
CA PRO A 136 7.99 1.05 -17.61
C PRO A 136 6.76 1.13 -18.51
N ALA A 137 5.71 0.34 -18.20
CA ALA A 137 4.49 0.28 -18.99
C ALA A 137 3.67 1.58 -18.93
N ASN A 138 3.87 2.40 -17.90
CA ASN A 138 3.13 3.64 -17.70
C ASN A 138 4.01 4.91 -17.74
N ALA A 139 5.33 4.76 -17.80
CA ALA A 139 6.27 5.89 -17.79
C ALA A 139 6.05 6.89 -18.94
N ASP A 140 5.69 6.42 -20.15
CA ASP A 140 5.41 7.31 -21.28
C ASP A 140 4.21 8.23 -21.02
N LYS A 141 3.17 7.72 -20.35
CA LYS A 141 1.99 8.51 -19.99
C LYS A 141 2.33 9.68 -19.07
N VAL A 142 3.34 9.49 -18.21
CA VAL A 142 3.83 10.52 -17.28
C VAL A 142 4.68 11.55 -18.02
N GLU A 143 5.54 11.12 -18.94
CA GLU A 143 6.36 12.05 -19.74
C GLU A 143 5.52 12.99 -20.60
N GLU A 144 4.42 12.50 -21.17
CA GLU A 144 3.48 13.32 -21.95
C GLU A 144 2.95 14.54 -21.19
N VAL A 145 2.88 14.47 -19.86
CA VAL A 145 2.30 15.53 -19.00
C VAL A 145 3.31 16.18 -18.07
N ARG A 146 4.57 15.74 -18.10
CA ARG A 146 5.63 16.25 -17.21
C ARG A 146 5.75 17.78 -17.30
N ALA A 147 5.72 18.33 -18.50
CA ALA A 147 5.88 19.77 -18.73
C ALA A 147 4.71 20.61 -18.20
N THR A 148 3.55 20.00 -17.96
CA THR A 148 2.33 20.67 -17.45
C THR A 148 2.06 20.36 -15.97
N CYS A 149 2.98 19.66 -15.30
CA CYS A 149 2.92 19.34 -13.87
C CYS A 149 4.10 20.00 -13.12
N PRO A 150 4.08 21.32 -12.87
CA PRO A 150 5.23 22.07 -12.38
C PRO A 150 5.67 21.69 -10.95
N THR A 151 4.80 21.07 -10.16
CA THR A 151 5.14 20.60 -8.80
C THR A 151 5.83 19.24 -8.79
N LEU A 152 5.83 18.53 -9.92
CA LEU A 152 6.33 17.16 -10.01
C LEU A 152 7.85 17.16 -10.20
N GLU A 153 8.56 17.15 -9.07
CA GLU A 153 10.02 17.28 -8.98
C GLU A 153 10.74 15.95 -9.28
N HIS A 154 10.15 14.81 -8.88
CA HIS A 154 10.76 13.49 -9.04
C HIS A 154 9.87 12.49 -9.77
N LEU A 155 10.46 11.78 -10.74
CA LEU A 155 9.85 10.65 -11.43
C LEU A 155 10.63 9.39 -11.03
N ILE A 156 10.00 8.45 -10.35
CA ILE A 156 10.63 7.22 -9.83
C ILE A 156 10.12 6.04 -10.65
N LEU A 157 11.04 5.27 -11.23
CA LEU A 157 10.73 4.12 -12.06
C LEU A 157 11.04 2.81 -11.31
N VAL A 158 10.05 1.93 -11.21
CA VAL A 158 10.17 0.59 -10.64
C VAL A 158 10.20 -0.45 -11.75
N GLY A 159 11.20 -1.32 -11.76
CA GLY A 159 11.35 -2.39 -12.74
C GLY A 159 12.05 -1.95 -14.03
N GLY A 160 12.96 -0.99 -13.96
CA GLY A 160 13.73 -0.55 -15.13
C GLY A 160 14.51 0.74 -14.93
N GLU A 161 15.14 1.21 -16.00
CA GLU A 161 15.91 2.46 -16.02
C GLU A 161 15.43 3.36 -17.16
N ARG A 162 15.45 4.68 -16.91
CA ARG A 162 15.09 5.69 -17.91
C ARG A 162 15.86 6.98 -17.64
N THR A 163 16.36 7.60 -18.70
CA THR A 163 17.08 8.89 -18.59
C THR A 163 16.18 9.96 -17.98
N GLY A 164 16.68 10.66 -16.97
CA GLY A 164 15.93 11.71 -16.28
C GLY A 164 14.91 11.21 -15.26
N TRP A 165 14.91 9.90 -14.97
CA TRP A 165 14.14 9.27 -13.90
C TRP A 165 15.07 8.72 -12.83
N VAL A 166 14.56 8.63 -11.61
CA VAL A 166 15.22 7.94 -10.51
C VAL A 166 14.92 6.45 -10.63
N SER A 167 15.97 5.61 -10.67
CA SER A 167 15.82 4.16 -10.62
C SER A 167 15.52 3.71 -9.20
N TYR A 168 14.42 2.98 -9.03
CA TYR A 168 14.08 2.32 -7.77
C TYR A 168 15.16 1.33 -7.36
N GLU A 169 15.56 0.42 -8.27
CA GLU A 169 16.51 -0.65 -7.96
C GLU A 169 17.84 -0.10 -7.46
N ARG A 170 18.45 0.85 -8.19
CA ARG A 170 19.71 1.47 -7.77
C ARG A 170 19.57 2.20 -6.43
N GLY A 171 18.47 2.94 -6.24
CA GLY A 171 18.22 3.65 -5.00
C GLY A 171 18.04 2.71 -3.81
N MET A 172 17.43 1.54 -4.01
CA MET A 172 17.24 0.53 -2.99
C MET A 172 18.55 -0.19 -2.61
N ASP A 173 19.42 -0.44 -3.59
CA ASP A 173 20.74 -1.04 -3.39
C ASP A 173 21.68 -0.11 -2.60
N GLU A 174 21.63 1.19 -2.89
CA GLU A 174 22.45 2.22 -2.24
C GLU A 174 21.93 2.63 -0.85
N ALA A 175 20.62 2.50 -0.60
CA ALA A 175 20.00 2.95 0.63
C ALA A 175 20.33 2.05 1.84
N ALA A 176 20.57 2.68 2.99
CA ALA A 176 20.77 1.96 4.25
C ALA A 176 19.48 1.25 4.71
N PRO A 177 19.59 0.11 5.43
CA PRO A 177 18.43 -0.63 5.95
C PRO A 177 17.78 -0.02 7.19
N ASP A 178 18.48 0.88 7.90
CA ASP A 178 17.95 1.62 9.06
C ASP A 178 17.48 3.01 8.63
N VAL A 179 16.23 3.38 8.93
CA VAL A 179 15.68 4.68 8.50
C VAL A 179 16.35 5.81 9.25
N VAL A 180 16.56 6.91 8.54
CA VAL A 180 16.87 8.23 9.12
C VAL A 180 15.92 8.58 10.28
N ASP A 181 16.44 9.27 11.29
CA ASP A 181 15.62 9.74 12.40
C ASP A 181 14.63 10.81 11.88
N VAL A 182 13.34 10.50 11.97
CA VAL A 182 12.25 11.34 11.46
C VAL A 182 11.23 11.62 12.55
N GLU A 183 10.58 12.76 12.44
CA GLU A 183 9.53 13.14 13.38
C GLU A 183 8.40 12.12 13.36
N LYS A 184 8.10 11.52 14.53
CA LYS A 184 6.97 10.60 14.67
C LYS A 184 5.66 11.26 14.26
N THR A 185 4.90 10.61 13.39
CA THR A 185 3.59 11.08 12.94
C THR A 185 2.56 11.07 14.06
N ARG A 186 1.66 12.06 14.07
CA ARG A 186 0.45 12.04 14.91
C ARG A 186 -0.62 11.21 14.20
N SER A 187 -1.53 10.59 14.97
CA SER A 187 -2.68 9.90 14.38
C SER A 187 -3.57 10.80 13.52
N SER A 188 -3.53 12.12 13.77
CA SER A 188 -4.23 13.14 13.01
C SER A 188 -3.51 13.61 11.75
N ASP A 189 -2.23 13.29 11.58
CA ASP A 189 -1.44 13.76 10.44
C ASP A 189 -1.93 13.09 9.13
N PRO A 190 -1.87 13.78 7.98
CA PRO A 190 -2.14 13.21 6.67
C PRO A 190 -1.34 11.94 6.40
N ALA A 191 -1.97 10.88 5.88
CA ALA A 191 -1.32 9.58 5.67
C ALA A 191 -1.65 8.88 4.35
N LEU A 192 -2.76 9.25 3.71
CA LEU A 192 -3.21 8.63 2.48
C LEU A 192 -4.17 9.55 1.74
N LEU A 193 -4.01 9.67 0.44
CA LEU A 193 -4.88 10.47 -0.42
C LEU A 193 -5.49 9.60 -1.51
N TYR A 194 -6.81 9.55 -1.61
CA TYR A 194 -7.49 8.94 -2.74
C TYR A 194 -8.20 9.97 -3.59
N PHE A 195 -8.35 9.65 -4.87
CA PHE A 195 -9.22 10.38 -5.78
C PHE A 195 -10.51 9.60 -6.00
N THR A 196 -11.67 10.27 -5.95
CA THR A 196 -12.95 9.64 -6.30
C THR A 196 -13.05 9.30 -7.79
N SER A 197 -14.00 8.47 -8.18
CA SER A 197 -14.19 8.05 -9.59
C SER A 197 -14.73 9.15 -10.52
N GLY A 198 -15.22 10.28 -9.98
CA GLY A 198 -15.61 11.44 -10.78
C GLY A 198 -16.86 11.25 -11.65
N THR A 199 -17.95 10.69 -11.11
CA THR A 199 -19.17 10.37 -11.89
C THR A 199 -19.98 11.59 -12.37
N VAL A 200 -19.87 12.73 -11.68
CA VAL A 200 -20.62 13.98 -11.96
C VAL A 200 -19.71 15.19 -12.21
N GLY A 201 -18.39 14.98 -12.23
CA GLY A 201 -17.37 16.03 -12.35
C GLY A 201 -15.97 15.46 -12.14
N GLY A 202 -14.95 16.31 -12.09
CA GLY A 202 -13.58 15.87 -11.85
C GLY A 202 -13.42 15.07 -10.53
N PRO A 203 -12.52 14.07 -10.49
CA PRO A 203 -12.16 13.36 -9.27
C PRO A 203 -11.86 14.28 -8.09
N LYS A 204 -12.45 14.02 -6.93
CA LYS A 204 -12.21 14.80 -5.70
C LYS A 204 -11.14 14.14 -4.84
N MET A 205 -10.31 14.95 -4.20
CA MET A 205 -9.36 14.51 -3.18
C MET A 205 -10.07 14.10 -1.89
N VAL A 206 -9.78 12.90 -1.41
CA VAL A 206 -10.25 12.34 -0.14
C VAL A 206 -9.01 12.04 0.70
N LEU A 207 -8.74 12.93 1.65
CA LEU A 207 -7.60 12.82 2.53
C LEU A 207 -7.96 12.01 3.79
N HIS A 208 -7.11 11.03 4.10
CA HIS A 208 -7.17 10.22 5.31
C HIS A 208 -5.93 10.48 6.16
N ASN A 209 -6.12 10.39 7.49
CA ASN A 209 -5.05 10.52 8.47
C ASN A 209 -4.48 9.15 8.87
N HIS A 210 -3.40 9.14 9.65
CA HIS A 210 -2.79 7.88 10.12
C HIS A 210 -3.76 7.00 10.93
N GLY A 211 -4.68 7.61 11.69
CA GLY A 211 -5.74 6.89 12.41
C GLY A 211 -6.67 6.06 11.52
N TYR A 212 -6.79 6.39 10.23
CA TYR A 212 -7.55 5.61 9.26
C TYR A 212 -6.99 4.18 9.10
N ALA A 213 -5.66 4.04 9.04
CA ALA A 213 -5.02 2.74 8.93
C ALA A 213 -5.28 1.86 10.18
N LEU A 214 -5.29 2.47 11.37
CA LEU A 214 -5.66 1.78 12.62
C LEU A 214 -7.15 1.39 12.63
N ALA A 215 -8.03 2.25 12.11
CA ALA A 215 -9.47 1.98 12.08
C ALA A 215 -9.80 0.72 11.26
N HIS A 216 -9.01 0.43 10.22
CA HIS A 216 -9.15 -0.80 9.43
C HIS A 216 -8.78 -2.09 10.15
N ARG A 217 -8.28 -2.02 11.40
CA ARG A 217 -8.30 -3.17 12.30
C ARG A 217 -9.70 -3.76 12.40
N LEU A 218 -10.76 -2.95 12.47
CA LEU A 218 -12.13 -3.49 12.52
C LEU A 218 -12.52 -4.22 11.22
N THR A 219 -12.03 -3.74 10.08
CA THR A 219 -12.22 -4.43 8.80
C THR A 219 -11.54 -5.79 8.82
N GLY A 220 -10.29 -5.87 9.27
CA GLY A 220 -9.58 -7.14 9.40
C GLY A 220 -10.21 -8.07 10.43
N GLU A 221 -10.46 -7.56 11.63
CA GLU A 221 -10.88 -8.34 12.81
C GLU A 221 -12.32 -8.82 12.71
N TYR A 222 -13.26 -7.96 12.30
CA TYR A 222 -14.69 -8.28 12.38
C TYR A 222 -15.35 -8.51 11.03
N TRP A 223 -14.96 -7.75 10.00
CA TRP A 223 -15.60 -7.89 8.68
C TRP A 223 -15.03 -9.07 7.90
N LEU A 224 -13.71 -9.17 7.83
CA LEU A 224 -13.02 -10.26 7.15
C LEU A 224 -12.78 -11.47 8.07
N ASP A 225 -12.98 -11.30 9.38
CA ASP A 225 -12.72 -12.28 10.43
C ASP A 225 -11.30 -12.88 10.39
N LEU A 226 -10.32 -12.08 9.98
CA LEU A 226 -8.96 -12.56 9.76
C LEU A 226 -8.29 -12.99 11.07
N LYS A 227 -7.54 -14.08 10.95
CA LYS A 227 -6.62 -14.63 11.94
C LYS A 227 -5.19 -14.51 11.41
N PRO A 228 -4.19 -14.46 12.30
CA PRO A 228 -2.78 -14.59 11.95
C PRO A 228 -2.41 -15.70 10.96
N SER A 229 -3.17 -16.80 10.97
CA SER A 229 -2.93 -17.99 10.14
C SER A 229 -3.60 -17.94 8.77
N ASP A 230 -4.38 -16.89 8.48
CA ASP A 230 -5.13 -16.81 7.22
C ASP A 230 -4.25 -16.38 6.05
N LEU A 231 -4.59 -16.93 4.88
CA LEU A 231 -4.10 -16.49 3.58
C LEU A 231 -5.24 -15.73 2.89
N HIS A 232 -5.15 -14.40 2.92
CA HIS A 232 -6.19 -13.49 2.47
C HIS A 232 -5.92 -12.97 1.06
N TRP A 233 -6.84 -13.23 0.14
CA TRP A 233 -6.76 -12.67 -1.21
C TRP A 233 -7.83 -11.60 -1.43
N ASN A 234 -7.37 -10.37 -1.65
CA ASN A 234 -8.20 -9.25 -2.12
C ASN A 234 -8.01 -9.02 -3.62
N LEU A 235 -9.07 -9.22 -4.40
CA LEU A 235 -9.11 -8.96 -5.82
C LEU A 235 -9.42 -7.47 -6.06
N SER A 236 -8.37 -6.66 -6.10
CA SER A 236 -8.47 -5.21 -6.30
C SER A 236 -7.32 -4.68 -7.15
N ASP A 237 -7.57 -3.58 -7.86
CA ASP A 237 -6.50 -2.69 -8.32
C ASP A 237 -5.90 -1.95 -7.11
N THR A 238 -4.58 -1.74 -7.14
CA THR A 238 -3.76 -1.08 -6.10
C THR A 238 -4.10 0.41 -5.95
N GLY A 239 -4.63 1.03 -7.00
CA GLY A 239 -5.08 2.42 -7.01
C GLY A 239 -6.47 2.66 -6.43
N TRP A 240 -7.19 1.62 -6.04
CA TRP A 240 -8.53 1.74 -5.45
C TRP A 240 -8.46 1.75 -3.92
N ALA A 241 -9.41 2.44 -3.28
CA ALA A 241 -9.52 2.46 -1.81
C ALA A 241 -9.61 1.05 -1.19
N LYS A 242 -10.14 0.08 -1.96
CA LYS A 242 -10.19 -1.33 -1.57
C LYS A 242 -8.82 -1.96 -1.33
N ALA A 243 -7.78 -1.53 -2.04
CA ALA A 243 -6.42 -1.96 -1.74
C ALA A 243 -5.98 -1.49 -0.36
N ALA A 244 -6.29 -0.25 0.04
CA ALA A 244 -5.95 0.23 1.37
C ALA A 244 -6.61 -0.61 2.47
N TYR A 245 -7.93 -0.83 2.41
CA TYR A 245 -8.61 -1.50 3.52
C TYR A 245 -8.58 -3.03 3.49
N SER A 246 -8.43 -3.66 2.31
CA SER A 246 -8.50 -5.11 2.15
C SER A 246 -7.22 -5.76 1.60
N THR A 247 -6.23 -5.00 1.12
CA THR A 247 -4.89 -5.53 0.79
C THR A 247 -3.85 -5.13 1.83
N LEU A 248 -3.86 -3.86 2.28
CA LEU A 248 -2.82 -3.32 3.14
C LEU A 248 -3.23 -3.32 4.62
N PHE A 249 -4.16 -2.46 5.01
CA PHE A 249 -4.43 -2.18 6.42
C PHE A 249 -5.18 -3.30 7.13
N GLY A 250 -6.30 -3.78 6.60
CA GLY A 250 -7.11 -4.81 7.27
C GLY A 250 -6.31 -6.07 7.61
N PRO A 251 -5.71 -6.74 6.61
CA PRO A 251 -4.96 -7.97 6.84
C PRO A 251 -3.72 -7.80 7.71
N TRP A 252 -2.93 -6.76 7.49
CA TRP A 252 -1.69 -6.58 8.25
C TRP A 252 -1.91 -6.01 9.66
N ASN A 253 -3.05 -5.34 9.95
CA ASN A 253 -3.46 -5.12 11.35
C ASN A 253 -3.68 -6.45 12.09
N MET A 254 -4.14 -7.49 11.40
CA MET A 254 -4.34 -8.83 11.97
C MET A 254 -3.10 -9.73 11.85
N GLY A 255 -2.04 -9.24 11.21
CA GLY A 255 -0.82 -10.01 10.93
C GLY A 255 -1.07 -11.25 10.08
N ALA A 256 -2.11 -11.22 9.24
CA ALA A 256 -2.45 -12.27 8.28
C ALA A 256 -1.58 -12.14 7.01
N THR A 257 -1.36 -13.25 6.31
CA THR A 257 -0.63 -13.25 5.04
C THR A 257 -1.57 -12.81 3.91
N VAL A 258 -1.12 -11.88 3.09
CA VAL A 258 -1.85 -11.42 1.91
C VAL A 258 -1.41 -12.25 0.71
N PHE A 259 -2.34 -12.73 -0.09
CA PHE A 259 -2.07 -13.30 -1.41
C PHE A 259 -2.29 -12.21 -2.47
N MET A 260 -1.33 -12.06 -3.39
CA MET A 260 -1.39 -11.11 -4.49
C MET A 260 -1.06 -11.80 -5.81
N PHE A 261 -1.97 -11.69 -6.77
CA PHE A 261 -1.77 -12.14 -8.14
C PHE A 261 -1.60 -10.95 -9.07
N GLU A 262 -0.49 -10.91 -9.81
CA GLU A 262 -0.19 -9.81 -10.74
C GLU A 262 -1.09 -9.81 -11.98
N GLY A 263 -1.51 -10.99 -12.42
CA GLY A 263 -2.28 -11.17 -13.65
C GLY A 263 -3.64 -10.47 -13.68
N GLY A 264 -4.23 -10.43 -14.88
CA GLY A 264 -5.59 -9.92 -15.08
C GLY A 264 -6.65 -10.80 -14.42
N PHE A 265 -7.89 -10.32 -14.39
CA PHE A 265 -9.00 -11.14 -13.94
C PHE A 265 -9.38 -12.16 -15.02
N ASP A 266 -9.28 -13.43 -14.69
CA ASP A 266 -9.87 -14.53 -15.42
C ASP A 266 -10.59 -15.47 -14.42
N PRO A 267 -11.88 -15.80 -14.62
CA PRO A 267 -12.65 -16.54 -13.62
C PRO A 267 -12.15 -17.97 -13.42
N GLU A 268 -11.71 -18.66 -14.46
CA GLU A 268 -11.22 -20.04 -14.36
C GLU A 268 -9.88 -20.08 -13.63
N GLN A 269 -8.96 -19.19 -13.99
CA GLN A 269 -7.68 -19.01 -13.30
C GLN A 269 -7.89 -18.58 -11.85
N THR A 270 -8.86 -17.73 -11.57
CA THR A 270 -9.17 -17.30 -10.20
C THR A 270 -9.61 -18.48 -9.34
N LEU A 271 -10.47 -19.35 -9.86
CA LEU A 271 -10.90 -20.57 -9.17
C LEU A 271 -9.73 -21.55 -8.97
N ASP A 272 -8.88 -21.72 -9.97
CA ASP A 272 -7.67 -22.56 -9.87
C ASP A 272 -6.73 -22.05 -8.76
N ILE A 273 -6.47 -20.75 -8.73
CA ILE A 273 -5.63 -20.12 -7.69
C ILE A 273 -6.26 -20.29 -6.31
N LEU A 274 -7.56 -20.03 -6.15
CA LEU A 274 -8.27 -20.21 -4.87
C LEU A 274 -8.06 -21.62 -4.31
N GLN A 275 -8.20 -22.64 -5.16
CA GLN A 275 -8.05 -24.04 -4.78
C GLN A 275 -6.57 -24.42 -4.56
N ARG A 276 -5.67 -24.07 -5.48
CA ARG A 276 -4.26 -24.47 -5.47
C ARG A 276 -3.51 -23.94 -4.25
N TYR A 277 -3.76 -22.68 -3.89
CA TYR A 277 -3.05 -22.03 -2.77
C TYR A 277 -3.79 -22.15 -1.44
N GLY A 278 -5.01 -22.68 -1.44
CA GLY A 278 -5.81 -22.83 -0.21
C GLY A 278 -6.14 -21.48 0.42
N ILE A 279 -6.57 -20.52 -0.39
CA ILE A 279 -6.97 -19.19 0.08
C ILE A 279 -8.09 -19.33 1.11
N THR A 280 -7.87 -18.84 2.33
CA THR A 280 -8.80 -19.02 3.45
C THR A 280 -9.83 -17.90 3.54
N VAL A 281 -9.48 -16.69 3.09
CA VAL A 281 -10.39 -15.55 3.00
C VAL A 281 -10.25 -14.88 1.63
N PHE A 282 -11.36 -14.70 0.94
CA PHE A 282 -11.42 -14.06 -0.38
C PHE A 282 -12.34 -12.85 -0.35
N CYS A 283 -11.88 -11.73 -0.92
CA CYS A 283 -12.64 -10.49 -1.05
C CYS A 283 -12.51 -9.96 -2.47
N ALA A 284 -13.63 -9.82 -3.20
CA ALA A 284 -13.67 -9.33 -4.58
C ALA A 284 -14.75 -8.27 -4.78
#